data_AF-A0A1A8HG92-F1
#
_entry.id   AF-A0A1A8HG92-F1
#
_cell.length_a   1.000
_cell.length_b   1.000
_cell.length_c   1.000
_cell.angle_alpha   90.00
_cell.angle_beta   90.00
_cell.angle_gamma   90.00
#
_symmetry.space_group_name_H-M   'P 1'
#
loop_
_entity.id
_entity.type
_entity.pdbx_description
1 polymer ?
#
loop_
_entity_poly.entity_id
_entity_poly.type
_entity_poly.pdbx_seq_one_letter_code
_entity_poly.pdbx_strand_id
1 'polypeptide(L)' 'IVAVGSNMSLVQWKLQTLQTQPHYLDGFEVLYRSLLPINSDWAAKKVALPSFQAEVGPLKRGYKYAFKVRPYGSS' A
#
# COMPACT_ATOMS: atom_id res chain seq x y z
N ILE A 1 14.91 4.51 4.07
CA ILE A 1 15.48 3.34 4.78
C ILE A 1 14.58 3.12 5.98
N VAL A 2 13.74 2.08 5.94
CA VAL A 2 12.94 1.73 7.11
C VAL A 2 13.90 1.24 8.20
N ALA A 3 13.90 1.91 9.35
CA ALA A 3 14.79 1.55 10.45
C ALA A 3 14.52 0.10 10.90
N VAL A 4 15.58 -0.70 11.04
CA VAL A 4 15.50 -2.06 11.58
C VAL A 4 14.96 -1.97 13.01
N GLY A 5 13.84 -2.65 13.27
CA GLY A 5 13.13 -2.58 14.56
C GLY A 5 11.96 -1.58 14.60
N SER A 6 11.72 -0.82 13.53
CA SER A 6 10.53 0.02 13.43
C SER A 6 9.26 -0.82 13.23
N ASN A 7 8.12 -0.28 13.67
CA ASN A 7 6.81 -0.90 13.44
C ASN A 7 6.26 -0.57 12.03
N MET A 8 7.15 -0.34 11.06
CA MET A 8 6.79 -0.02 9.68
C MET A 8 6.99 -1.24 8.79
N SER A 9 6.15 -1.37 7.77
CA SER A 9 6.33 -2.35 6.70
C SER A 9 6.54 -1.64 5.38
N LEU A 10 7.61 -1.97 4.67
CA LEU A 10 7.84 -1.50 3.32
C LEU A 10 7.08 -2.42 2.36
N VAL A 11 6.03 -1.89 1.73
CA VAL A 11 5.28 -2.57 0.68
C VAL A 11 5.85 -2.11 -0.66
N GLN A 12 6.33 -3.04 -1.48
CA GLN A 12 6.84 -2.77 -2.83
C GLN A 12 6.03 -3.58 -3.84
N TRP A 13 5.71 -2.97 -4.96
CA TRP A 13 4.98 -3.63 -6.04
C TRP A 13 5.62 -3.32 -7.39
N LYS A 14 5.17 -4.00 -8.43
CA LYS A 14 5.55 -3.74 -9.81
C LYS A 14 4.29 -3.54 -10.61
N LEU A 15 4.34 -2.61 -11.57
CA LEU A 15 3.28 -2.49 -12.56
C LEU A 15 3.35 -3.72 -13.47
N GLN A 16 2.33 -4.56 -13.43
CA GLN A 16 2.13 -5.57 -14.46
C GLN A 16 1.73 -4.80 -15.72
N THR A 17 2.54 -4.90 -16.77
CA THR A 17 2.44 -4.10 -18.00
C THR A 17 1.00 -4.02 -18.51
N LEU A 18 0.37 -2.83 -18.39
CA LEU A 18 -0.69 -2.47 -19.32
C LEU A 18 -0.02 -2.03 -20.61
N GLN A 19 -0.50 -2.54 -21.74
CA GLN A 19 0.02 -2.22 -23.08
C GLN A 19 -0.02 -0.72 -23.41
N THR A 20 -0.71 0.07 -22.59
CA THR A 20 -0.75 1.53 -22.62
C THR A 20 -0.68 2.03 -21.18
N GLN A 21 0.28 2.91 -20.87
CA GLN A 21 0.26 3.65 -19.60
C GLN A 21 -1.06 4.43 -19.56
N PRO A 22 -1.96 4.18 -18.61
CA PRO A 22 -3.22 4.90 -18.58
C PRO A 22 -2.87 6.37 -18.33
N HIS A 23 -3.22 7.26 -19.28
CA HIS A 23 -3.08 8.71 -19.12
C HIS A 23 -3.87 9.25 -17.92
N TYR A 24 -4.64 8.39 -17.28
CA TYR A 24 -5.50 8.63 -16.13
C TYR A 24 -4.93 8.07 -14.82
N LEU A 25 -3.73 7.45 -14.81
CA LEU A 25 -3.15 6.87 -13.60
C LEU A 25 -2.38 7.94 -12.81
N ASP A 26 -2.96 8.43 -11.72
CA ASP A 26 -2.30 9.40 -10.82
C ASP A 26 -1.37 8.72 -9.81
N GLY A 27 -1.66 7.47 -9.46
CA GLY A 27 -0.88 6.73 -8.46
C GLY A 27 -1.53 5.44 -8.00
N PHE A 28 -1.09 4.99 -6.83
CA PHE A 28 -1.58 3.81 -6.15
C PHE A 28 -2.02 4.11 -4.73
N GLU A 29 -2.95 3.32 -4.24
CA GLU A 29 -3.34 3.31 -2.85
C GLU A 29 -3.03 1.94 -2.25
N VAL A 30 -2.28 1.96 -1.16
CA VAL A 30 -2.01 0.78 -0.35
C VAL A 30 -3.05 0.72 0.76
N LEU A 31 -3.96 -0.23 0.63
CA LEU A 31 -4.95 -0.57 1.63
C LEU A 31 -4.35 -1.57 2.61
N TYR A 32 -4.56 -1.37 3.90
CA TYR A 32 -4.13 -2.30 4.94
C TYR A 32 -5.16 -2.44 6.06
N ARG A 33 -5.25 -3.64 6.65
CA ARG A 33 -6.11 -3.93 7.81
C ARG A 33 -5.55 -5.09 8.64
N SER A 34 -5.93 -5.17 9.92
CA SER A 34 -5.65 -6.36 10.72
C SER A 34 -6.64 -7.48 10.40
N LEU A 35 -6.09 -8.67 10.13
CA LEU A 35 -6.84 -9.92 10.04
C LEU A 35 -7.00 -10.56 11.42
N LEU A 36 -5.99 -10.42 12.28
CA LEU A 36 -6.00 -10.90 13.66
C LEU A 36 -5.38 -9.85 14.58
N PRO A 37 -6.14 -9.30 15.55
CA PRO A 37 -7.60 -9.38 15.67
C PRO A 37 -8.29 -8.83 14.41
N ILE A 38 -9.49 -9.34 14.14
CA ILE A 38 -10.23 -8.96 12.94
C ILE A 38 -10.69 -7.51 13.04
N ASN A 39 -10.32 -6.70 12.05
CA ASN A 39 -10.86 -5.37 11.82
C ASN A 39 -11.52 -5.38 10.43
N SER A 40 -12.73 -4.84 10.26
CA SER A 40 -13.42 -4.75 8.97
C SER A 40 -12.84 -3.67 8.06
N ASP A 41 -12.35 -2.59 8.64
CA ASP A 41 -12.06 -1.35 7.92
C ASP A 41 -10.67 -1.37 7.32
N TRP A 42 -10.60 -0.96 6.05
CA TRP A 42 -9.34 -0.75 5.36
C TRP A 42 -8.84 0.66 5.63
N ALA A 43 -7.64 0.77 6.21
CA ALA A 43 -6.89 2.02 6.20
C ALA A 43 -6.19 2.17 4.85
N ALA A 44 -6.04 3.40 4.38
CA ALA A 44 -5.53 3.69 3.05
C ALA A 44 -4.32 4.63 3.10
N LYS A 45 -3.29 4.32 2.31
CA LYS A 45 -2.14 5.18 2.08
C LYS A 45 -1.96 5.43 0.58
N LYS A 46 -2.15 6.68 0.16
CA LYS A 46 -1.91 7.10 -1.23
C LYS A 46 -0.43 7.28 -1.51
N VAL A 47 -0.05 6.91 -2.72
CA VAL A 47 1.30 6.98 -3.26
C VAL A 47 1.19 7.46 -4.70
N ALA A 48 1.60 8.69 -4.95
CA ALA A 48 1.63 9.25 -6.29
C ALA A 48 2.74 8.60 -7.14
N LEU A 49 2.53 8.58 -8.46
CA LEU A 49 3.60 8.21 -9.39
C LEU A 49 4.81 9.17 -9.26
N PRO A 50 6.04 8.71 -9.53
CA PRO A 50 6.41 7.41 -10.09
C PRO A 50 6.74 6.34 -9.03
N SER A 51 6.31 6.50 -7.77
CA SER A 51 6.68 5.55 -6.69
C SER A 51 5.89 4.25 -6.76
N PHE A 52 6.61 3.13 -6.67
CA PHE A 52 6.04 1.77 -6.57
C PHE A 52 6.31 1.13 -5.20
N GLN A 53 6.46 1.97 -4.18
CA GLN A 53 6.67 1.54 -2.81
C GLN A 53 5.96 2.45 -1.80
N ALA A 54 5.60 1.89 -0.66
CA ALA A 54 4.98 2.59 0.46
C ALA A 54 5.51 2.08 1.80
N GLU A 55 5.85 2.99 2.71
CA GLU A 55 6.05 2.65 4.11
C GLU A 55 4.70 2.68 4.83
N VAL A 56 4.21 1.55 5.32
CA VAL A 56 2.90 1.42 5.99
C VAL A 56 3.10 1.17 7.48
N GLY A 57 2.45 1.98 8.32
CA GLY A 57 2.50 1.85 9.78
C GLY A 57 2.25 3.18 10.51
N PRO A 58 2.42 3.21 11.84
CA PRO A 58 2.96 2.12 12.68
C PRO A 58 1.94 0.98 12.85
N LEU A 59 2.40 -0.25 12.62
CA LEU A 59 1.62 -1.47 12.79
C LEU A 59 1.79 -2.02 14.21
N LYS A 60 0.74 -2.65 14.75
CA LYS A 60 0.80 -3.28 16.06
C LYS A 60 1.57 -4.59 15.96
N ARG A 61 2.52 -4.80 16.86
CA ARG A 61 3.26 -6.07 16.95
C ARG A 61 2.33 -7.20 17.38
N GLY A 62 2.59 -8.41 16.89
CA GLY A 62 1.77 -9.60 17.16
C GLY A 62 0.46 -9.67 16.38
N TYR A 63 0.15 -8.67 15.54
CA TYR A 63 -1.05 -8.65 14.72
C TYR A 63 -0.73 -9.21 13.33
N LYS A 64 -1.70 -9.92 12.74
CA LYS A 64 -1.63 -10.34 11.33
C LYS A 64 -2.30 -9.27 10.47
N TYR A 65 -1.63 -8.80 9.43
CA TYR A 65 -2.15 -7.79 8.51
C TYR A 65 -2.38 -8.33 7.10
N ALA A 66 -3.35 -7.75 6.40
CA ALA A 66 -3.51 -7.86 4.95
C ALA A 66 -3.11 -6.53 4.30
N PHE A 67 -2.47 -6.60 3.14
CA PHE A 67 -2.13 -5.45 2.30
C PHE A 67 -2.71 -5.65 0.91
N LYS A 68 -3.25 -4.61 0.31
CA LYS A 68 -3.75 -4.61 -1.07
C LYS A 68 -3.35 -3.31 -1.75
N VAL A 69 -2.77 -3.40 -2.94
CA VAL A 69 -2.43 -2.25 -3.77
C VAL A 69 -3.48 -2.12 -4.87
N ARG A 70 -4.00 -0.91 -5.08
CA ARG A 70 -4.88 -0.60 -6.21
C ARG A 70 -4.46 0.70 -6.90
N PRO A 71 -4.60 0.84 -8.23
CA PRO A 71 -4.44 2.11 -8.89
C PRO A 71 -5.55 3.10 -8.48
N TYR A 72 -5.25 4.40 -8.54
CA TYR A 72 -6.24 5.47 -8.52
C TYR A 72 -5.91 6.50 -9.60
N GLY A 73 -6.92 7.27 -10.01
CA GLY A 73 -6.80 8.20 -11.13
C GLY A 73 -7.92 9.21 -11.17
N SER A 74 -7.71 10.29 -11.90
CA SER A 74 -8.76 11.22 -12.31
C SER A 74 -9.77 10.52 -13.22
N SER A 75 -11.05 10.61 -12.87
CA SER A 75 -12.17 10.16 -13.72
C SER A 75 -12.39 11.06 -14.93
#